data_AF-G3B0H1-F1
#
_entry.id   AF-G3B0H1-F1
#
_cell.length_a   1.000
_cell.length_b   1.000
_cell.length_c   1.000
_cell.angle_alpha   90.00
_cell.angle_beta   90.00
_cell.angle_gamma   90.00
#
_symmetry.space_group_name_H-M   'P 1'
#
loop_
_entity.id
_entity.type
_entity.pdbx_description
1 polymer ?
#
loop_
_entity_poly.entity_id
_entity_poly.type
_entity_poly.pdbx_seq_one_letter_code
_entity_poly.pdbx_strand_id
1 'polypeptide(L)'
;MLCEVCNNEVSKYKCPRCSVNYCSIACYKSDTHTARHADNRGGVGTTTAQTAPVSPSRPDRFSFIVSDPTIKNLLTIPALQMHLSTLIKLADTFESSNKNYLLNLKINDLRSDGSEQNVLIEEFVQRFLKLSDEWESQHGS
;
A
#
# COMPACT_ATOMS: atom_id res chain seq x y z
N MET A 1 -9.80 30.13 3.54
CA MET A 1 -10.33 29.38 2.38
C MET A 1 -10.16 27.89 2.67
N LEU A 2 -11.06 27.05 2.18
CA LEU A 2 -10.94 25.59 2.33
C LEU A 2 -9.93 25.02 1.33
N CYS A 3 -9.39 23.85 1.63
CA CYS A 3 -8.53 23.09 0.74
C CYS A 3 -9.32 22.72 -0.53
N GLU A 4 -8.88 23.19 -1.68
CA GLU A 4 -9.54 22.95 -2.98
C GLU A 4 -9.24 21.54 -3.55
N VAL A 5 -8.54 20.71 -2.78
CA VAL A 5 -8.24 19.33 -3.09
C VAL A 5 -9.20 18.39 -2.34
N CYS A 6 -9.30 18.53 -1.02
CA CYS A 6 -10.14 17.65 -0.18
C CYS A 6 -11.43 18.29 0.33
N ASN A 7 -11.58 19.62 0.24
CA ASN A 7 -12.71 20.40 0.76
C ASN A 7 -13.11 20.08 2.22
N ASN A 8 -12.19 19.55 3.02
CA ASN A 8 -12.48 19.13 4.40
C ASN A 8 -11.82 20.03 5.44
N GLU A 9 -10.63 20.56 5.12
CA GLU A 9 -9.82 21.37 6.04
C GLU A 9 -9.49 22.74 5.45
N VAL A 10 -9.16 23.70 6.31
CA VAL A 10 -8.68 25.03 5.89
C VAL A 10 -7.35 24.89 5.15
N SER A 11 -7.23 25.56 3.99
CA SER A 11 -6.00 25.55 3.21
C SER A 11 -4.86 26.26 3.94
N LYS A 12 -3.69 25.61 4.01
CA LYS A 12 -2.49 26.16 4.67
C LYS A 12 -1.43 26.62 3.67
N TYR A 13 -1.45 26.08 2.46
CA TYR A 13 -0.42 26.32 1.45
C TYR A 13 -1.05 26.55 0.07
N LYS A 14 -0.32 27.21 -0.83
CA LYS A 14 -0.74 27.47 -2.22
C LYS A 14 0.31 26.97 -3.19
N CYS A 15 -0.11 26.20 -4.20
CA CYS A 15 0.80 25.68 -5.21
C CYS A 15 1.23 26.80 -6.19
N PRO A 16 2.54 27.06 -6.40
CA PRO A 16 2.99 28.13 -7.30
C PRO A 16 2.74 27.80 -8.78
N ARG A 17 2.49 26.53 -9.13
CA ARG A 17 2.37 26.06 -10.51
C ARG A 17 0.94 26.07 -11.04
N CYS A 18 -0.04 25.66 -10.22
CA CYS A 18 -1.46 25.64 -10.59
C CYS A 18 -2.34 26.55 -9.70
N SER A 19 -1.75 27.29 -8.76
CA SER A 19 -2.43 28.24 -7.84
C SER A 19 -3.48 27.65 -6.89
N VAL A 20 -3.59 26.32 -6.80
CA VAL A 20 -4.53 25.62 -5.91
C VAL A 20 -4.13 25.76 -4.44
N ASN A 21 -5.10 26.05 -3.58
CA ASN A 21 -4.94 26.09 -2.13
C ASN A 21 -5.14 24.69 -1.53
N TYR A 22 -4.20 24.21 -0.73
CA TYR A 22 -4.22 22.86 -0.15
C TYR A 22 -3.91 22.87 1.36
N CYS A 23 -4.43 21.90 2.11
CA CYS A 23 -4.24 21.83 3.57
C CYS A 23 -2.92 21.19 3.99
N SER A 24 -2.40 20.21 3.24
CA SER A 24 -1.24 19.40 3.62
C SER A 24 -0.51 18.78 2.43
N ILE A 25 0.68 18.23 2.70
CA ILE A 25 1.50 17.52 1.68
C ILE A 25 0.73 16.35 1.04
N ALA A 26 -0.19 15.70 1.77
CA ALA A 26 -1.04 14.66 1.23
C ALA A 26 -1.95 15.20 0.10
N CYS A 27 -2.56 16.37 0.29
CA CYS A 27 -3.33 17.04 -0.76
C CYS A 27 -2.45 17.52 -1.91
N TYR A 28 -1.21 17.94 -1.63
CA TYR A 28 -0.24 18.32 -2.66
C TYR A 28 0.17 17.15 -3.57
N LYS A 29 0.26 15.93 -3.04
CA LYS A 29 0.61 14.73 -3.83
C LYS A 29 -0.59 13.95 -4.37
N SER A 30 -1.81 14.45 -4.18
CA SER A 30 -3.02 13.78 -4.66
C SER A 30 -3.15 13.80 -6.19
N ASP A 31 -3.81 12.79 -6.75
CA ASP A 31 -4.19 12.76 -8.16
C ASP A 31 -5.04 13.97 -8.56
N THR A 32 -5.92 14.43 -7.68
CA THR A 32 -6.76 15.63 -7.88
C THR A 32 -5.93 16.92 -8.07
N HIS A 33 -4.81 17.06 -7.35
CA HIS A 33 -3.89 18.18 -7.57
C HIS A 33 -3.02 17.92 -8.81
N THR A 34 -2.54 16.69 -9.00
CA THR A 34 -1.64 16.30 -10.10
C THR A 34 -2.29 16.45 -11.47
N ALA A 35 -3.58 16.12 -11.59
CA ALA A 35 -4.39 16.31 -12.79
C ALA A 35 -4.44 17.78 -13.23
N ARG A 36 -4.36 18.73 -12.30
CA ARG A 36 -4.33 20.17 -12.62
C ARG A 36 -2.98 20.65 -13.19
N HIS A 37 -1.94 19.82 -13.15
CA HIS A 37 -0.68 20.06 -13.85
C HIS A 37 -0.64 19.44 -15.25
N ALA A 38 -1.62 18.59 -15.59
CA ALA A 38 -1.64 17.83 -16.83
C ALA A 38 -2.30 18.57 -18.01
N ASP A 39 -2.84 19.78 -17.81
CA ASP A 39 -3.47 20.55 -18.87
C ASP A 39 -2.43 21.34 -19.69
N ASN A 40 -1.78 20.62 -20.61
CA ASN A 40 -1.26 21.22 -21.84
C ASN A 40 -1.30 20.21 -22.99
N ARG A 41 -2.51 19.83 -23.40
CA ARG A 41 -2.86 19.34 -24.75
C ARG A 41 -4.39 19.25 -24.81
N GLY A 42 -4.97 20.27 -25.46
CA GLY A 42 -6.37 20.62 -25.36
C GLY A 42 -7.36 19.69 -26.07
N GLY A 43 -8.63 20.00 -25.75
CA GLY A 43 -9.93 19.80 -26.41
C GLY A 43 -10.12 18.68 -27.45
N VAL A 44 -11.30 18.09 -27.61
CA VAL A 44 -12.66 18.60 -27.39
C VAL A 44 -13.56 17.37 -27.16
N GLY A 45 -14.55 17.51 -26.28
CA GLY A 45 -15.48 16.44 -25.95
C GLY A 45 -16.43 16.06 -27.07
N THR A 46 -16.91 14.82 -27.01
CA THR A 46 -18.33 14.52 -27.24
C THR A 46 -18.71 13.36 -26.33
N THR A 47 -19.50 13.69 -25.33
CA THR A 47 -20.30 12.79 -24.53
C THR A 47 -21.11 11.87 -25.45
N THR A 48 -20.76 10.59 -25.47
CA THR A 48 -21.73 9.54 -25.81
C THR A 48 -21.69 8.55 -24.67
N ALA A 49 -22.85 8.34 -24.06
CA ALA A 49 -23.06 7.44 -22.96
C ALA A 49 -22.46 6.06 -23.24
N GLN A 50 -21.39 5.73 -22.53
CA GLN A 50 -21.08 4.37 -22.14
C GLN A 50 -20.55 4.46 -20.70
N THR A 51 -21.45 4.18 -19.76
CA THR A 51 -21.16 3.23 -18.70
C THR A 51 -20.34 2.08 -19.30
N ALA A 52 -19.02 2.19 -19.24
CA ALA A 52 -18.12 1.09 -19.44
C ALA A 52 -17.40 0.89 -18.11
N PRO A 53 -17.30 -0.37 -17.67
CA PRO A 53 -17.21 -0.71 -16.27
C PRO A 53 -15.90 -0.20 -15.70
N VAL A 54 -15.84 -0.03 -14.37
CA VAL A 54 -14.62 -0.39 -13.67
C VAL A 54 -14.21 -1.75 -14.26
N SER A 55 -13.19 -1.79 -15.14
CA SER A 55 -12.52 -3.06 -15.40
C SER A 55 -12.25 -3.59 -14.01
N PRO A 56 -12.73 -4.78 -13.62
CA PRO A 56 -12.32 -5.38 -12.37
C PRO A 56 -10.83 -5.65 -12.57
N SER A 57 -10.00 -4.64 -12.28
CA SER A 57 -8.57 -4.78 -12.16
C SER A 57 -8.44 -5.84 -11.10
N ARG A 58 -8.05 -7.03 -11.55
CA ARG A 58 -7.95 -8.27 -10.76
C ARG A 58 -7.64 -7.92 -9.31
N PRO A 59 -8.44 -8.40 -8.34
CA PRO A 59 -8.26 -8.01 -6.95
C PRO A 59 -6.79 -8.19 -6.57
N ASP A 60 -6.18 -7.10 -6.09
CA ASP A 60 -4.78 -7.08 -5.71
C ASP A 60 -4.52 -8.21 -4.71
N ARG A 61 -3.46 -9.01 -4.91
CA ARG A 61 -3.14 -10.17 -4.08
C ARG A 61 -3.12 -9.81 -2.59
N PHE A 62 -2.58 -8.64 -2.23
CA PHE A 62 -2.51 -8.22 -0.85
C PHE A 62 -3.88 -7.81 -0.30
N SER A 63 -4.76 -7.24 -1.13
CA SER A 63 -6.14 -6.96 -0.72
C SER A 63 -6.93 -8.24 -0.37
N PHE A 64 -6.71 -9.33 -1.11
CA PHE A 64 -7.26 -10.64 -0.80
C PHE A 64 -6.70 -11.18 0.53
N ILE A 65 -5.38 -11.16 0.70
CA ILE A 65 -4.73 -11.67 1.91
C ILE A 65 -5.12 -10.87 3.16
N VAL A 66 -5.12 -9.54 3.09
CA VAL A 66 -5.47 -8.67 4.22
C VAL A 66 -6.96 -8.75 4.56
N SER A 67 -7.81 -9.20 3.64
CA SER A 67 -9.24 -9.41 3.91
C SER A 67 -9.51 -10.61 4.81
N ASP A 68 -8.55 -11.55 4.91
CA ASP A 68 -8.64 -12.76 5.72
C ASP A 68 -8.81 -12.46 7.22
N PRO A 69 -9.78 -13.10 7.91
CA PRO A 69 -10.01 -12.87 9.34
C PRO A 69 -8.81 -13.24 10.21
N THR A 70 -8.10 -14.32 9.86
CA THR A 70 -6.94 -14.79 10.64
C THR A 70 -5.79 -13.81 10.49
N ILE A 71 -5.48 -13.35 9.27
CA ILE A 71 -4.49 -12.30 9.04
C ILE A 71 -4.86 -11.02 9.79
N LYS A 72 -6.11 -10.56 9.74
CA LYS A 72 -6.57 -9.37 10.49
C LYS A 72 -6.33 -9.53 11.99
N ASN A 73 -6.73 -10.66 12.56
CA ASN A 73 -6.55 -10.93 13.99
C ASN A 73 -5.07 -10.96 14.37
N LEU A 74 -4.22 -11.66 13.61
CA LEU A 74 -2.78 -11.72 13.83
C LEU A 74 -2.15 -10.32 13.80
N LEU A 75 -2.53 -9.50 12.81
CA LEU A 75 -2.05 -8.13 12.66
C LEU A 75 -2.46 -7.20 13.82
N THR A 76 -3.44 -7.55 14.65
CA THR A 76 -3.77 -6.77 15.87
C THR A 76 -2.85 -7.08 17.06
N ILE A 77 -2.07 -8.15 17.01
CA ILE A 77 -1.26 -8.61 18.14
C ILE A 77 -0.01 -7.72 18.28
N PRO A 78 0.19 -7.02 19.41
CA PRO A 78 1.30 -6.07 19.57
C PRO A 78 2.69 -6.70 19.41
N ALA A 79 2.87 -7.93 19.90
CA ALA A 79 4.12 -8.66 19.76
C ALA A 79 4.46 -8.92 18.29
N LEU A 80 3.48 -9.33 17.48
CA LEU A 80 3.68 -9.51 16.03
C LEU A 80 4.01 -8.18 15.36
N GLN A 81 3.25 -7.11 15.68
CA GLN A 81 3.47 -5.77 15.12
C GLN A 81 4.89 -5.25 15.41
N MET A 82 5.45 -5.53 16.58
CA MET A 82 6.84 -5.17 16.93
C MET A 82 7.86 -5.85 16.01
N HIS A 83 7.71 -7.16 15.77
CA HIS A 83 8.57 -7.89 14.85
C HIS A 83 8.44 -7.40 13.41
N LEU A 84 7.21 -7.21 12.91
CA LEU A 84 6.95 -6.67 11.57
C LEU A 84 7.51 -5.25 11.41
N SER A 85 7.35 -4.39 12.41
CA SER A 85 7.91 -3.03 12.42
C SER A 85 9.44 -3.05 12.36
N THR A 86 10.09 -4.03 13.00
CA THR A 86 11.54 -4.21 12.93
C THR A 86 11.98 -4.59 11.53
N LEU A 87 11.25 -5.50 10.86
CA LEU A 87 11.51 -5.87 9.47
C LEU A 87 11.33 -4.67 8.51
N ILE A 88 10.28 -3.86 8.71
CA ILE A 88 10.04 -2.65 7.91
C ILE A 88 11.17 -1.64 8.11
N LYS A 89 11.59 -1.38 9.36
CA LYS A 89 12.73 -0.50 9.65
C LYS A 89 14.02 -1.00 9.02
N LEU A 90 14.26 -2.31 9.05
CA LEU A 90 15.41 -2.92 8.36
C LEU A 90 15.33 -2.65 6.85
N ALA A 91 14.14 -2.78 6.27
CA ALA A 91 13.88 -2.51 4.87
C ALA A 91 14.09 -1.04 4.48
N ASP A 92 13.89 -0.11 5.40
CA ASP A 92 14.09 1.32 5.16
C ASP A 92 15.54 1.76 5.43
N THR A 93 16.26 1.04 6.28
CA THR A 93 17.63 1.40 6.71
C THR A 93 18.69 1.04 5.67
N PHE A 94 18.50 -0.05 4.92
CA PHE A 94 19.52 -0.58 4.01
C PHE A 94 19.19 -0.32 2.53
N GLU A 95 20.21 -0.04 1.72
CA GLU A 95 20.10 0.07 0.27
C GLU A 95 19.64 -1.25 -0.39
N SER A 96 19.05 -1.13 -1.58
CA SER A 96 18.30 -2.20 -2.26
C SER A 96 19.06 -3.51 -2.48
N SER A 97 20.39 -3.46 -2.66
CA SER A 97 21.25 -4.63 -2.88
C SER A 97 21.36 -5.52 -1.63
N ASN A 98 21.51 -4.91 -0.45
CA ASN A 98 21.69 -5.64 0.82
C ASN A 98 20.36 -5.82 1.58
N LYS A 99 19.36 -4.97 1.29
CA LYS A 99 18.04 -5.01 1.90
C LYS A 99 17.39 -6.38 1.84
N ASN A 100 17.21 -6.94 0.65
CA ASN A 100 16.48 -8.20 0.49
C ASN A 100 17.20 -9.37 1.16
N TYR A 101 18.54 -9.39 1.12
CA TYR A 101 19.33 -10.42 1.80
C TYR A 101 19.14 -10.35 3.32
N LEU A 102 19.28 -9.17 3.92
CA LEU A 102 19.14 -8.99 5.37
C LEU A 102 17.71 -9.25 5.86
N LEU A 103 16.69 -8.86 5.08
CA LEU A 103 15.30 -9.20 5.41
C LEU A 103 15.05 -10.71 5.36
N ASN A 104 15.54 -11.39 4.31
CA ASN A 104 15.40 -12.85 4.21
C ASN A 104 16.12 -13.56 5.37
N LEU A 105 17.32 -13.11 5.73
CA LEU A 105 18.04 -13.66 6.86
C LEU A 105 17.24 -13.47 8.16
N LYS A 106 16.76 -12.24 8.42
CA LYS A 106 16.03 -11.93 9.66
C LYS A 106 14.68 -12.63 9.74
N ILE A 107 13.92 -12.70 8.64
CA ILE A 107 12.63 -13.39 8.64
C ILE A 107 12.80 -14.90 8.82
N ASN A 108 13.83 -15.50 8.21
CA ASN A 108 14.12 -16.93 8.40
C ASN A 108 14.53 -17.23 9.84
N ASP A 109 15.30 -16.34 10.47
CA ASP A 109 15.71 -16.51 11.87
C ASP A 109 14.53 -16.43 12.86
N LEU A 110 13.44 -15.76 12.47
CA LEU A 110 12.19 -15.66 13.24
C LEU A 110 11.20 -16.81 12.96
N ARG A 111 11.43 -17.61 11.91
CA ARG A 111 10.55 -18.72 11.52
C ARG A 111 10.92 -20.02 12.23
N SER A 112 10.07 -21.02 12.09
CA SER A 112 10.37 -22.40 12.52
C SER A 112 11.66 -22.87 11.82
N ASP A 113 12.69 -23.17 12.61
CA ASP A 113 14.10 -23.50 12.24
C ASP A 113 15.14 -22.37 12.45
N GLY A 114 14.70 -21.15 12.78
CA GLY A 114 15.60 -20.04 13.16
C GLY A 114 16.06 -20.09 14.63
N SER A 115 16.95 -19.18 15.02
CA SER A 115 17.43 -19.02 16.40
C SER A 115 16.57 -18.08 17.25
N GLU A 116 15.81 -17.19 16.60
CA GLU A 116 14.89 -16.22 17.21
C GLU A 116 13.41 -16.58 16.94
N GLN A 117 13.08 -17.88 16.88
CA GLN A 117 11.77 -18.36 16.48
C GLN A 117 10.64 -17.67 17.24
N ASN A 118 9.62 -17.25 16.50
CA ASN A 118 8.43 -16.65 17.09
C ASN A 118 7.18 -17.31 16.48
N VAL A 119 6.37 -17.94 17.34
CA VAL A 119 5.15 -18.64 16.94
C VAL A 119 4.19 -17.73 16.19
N LEU A 120 4.06 -16.45 16.59
CA LEU A 120 3.19 -15.51 15.90
C LEU A 120 3.71 -15.18 14.49
N ILE A 121 5.03 -15.09 14.32
CA ILE A 121 5.64 -14.90 13.00
C ILE A 121 5.40 -16.12 12.14
N GLU A 122 5.57 -17.33 12.68
CA GLU A 122 5.32 -18.55 11.91
C GLU A 122 3.83 -18.65 11.51
N GLU A 123 2.89 -18.45 12.43
CA GLU A 123 1.46 -18.48 12.11
C GLU A 123 1.09 -17.45 11.03
N PHE A 124 1.63 -16.23 11.15
CA PHE A 124 1.44 -15.18 10.15
C PHE A 124 2.01 -15.57 8.78
N VAL A 125 3.27 -16.03 8.73
CA VAL A 125 3.93 -16.38 7.47
C VAL A 125 3.24 -17.59 6.81
N GLN A 126 2.88 -18.63 7.58
CA GLN A 126 2.16 -19.78 7.05
C GLN A 126 0.81 -19.38 6.47
N ARG A 127 0.03 -18.55 7.18
CA ARG A 127 -1.27 -18.08 6.68
C ARG A 127 -1.11 -17.23 5.43
N PHE A 128 -0.13 -16.34 5.42
CA PHE A 128 0.17 -15.47 4.27
C PHE A 128 0.56 -16.27 3.02
N LEU A 129 1.45 -17.27 3.16
CA LEU A 129 1.88 -18.14 2.07
C LEU A 129 0.72 -18.98 1.55
N LYS A 130 -0.07 -19.58 2.43
CA LYS A 130 -1.24 -20.35 2.03
C LYS A 130 -2.24 -19.51 1.20
N LEU A 131 -2.59 -18.31 1.67
CA LEU A 131 -3.49 -17.41 0.93
C LEU A 131 -2.88 -16.93 -0.40
N SER A 132 -1.56 -16.79 -0.43
CA SER A 132 -0.84 -16.46 -1.66
C SER A 132 -0.96 -17.56 -2.71
N ASP A 133 -0.72 -18.80 -2.31
CA ASP A 133 -0.81 -19.97 -3.19
C ASP A 133 -2.26 -20.18 -3.67
N GLU A 134 -3.25 -19.96 -2.79
CA GLU A 134 -4.67 -19.99 -3.13
C GLU A 134 -5.03 -18.92 -4.17
N TRP A 135 -4.50 -17.69 -4.02
CA TRP A 135 -4.72 -16.61 -4.98
C TRP A 135 -4.05 -16.89 -6.34
N GLU A 136 -2.82 -17.41 -6.32
CA GLU A 136 -2.09 -17.82 -7.52
C GLU A 136 -2.79 -18.97 -8.25
N SER A 137 -3.35 -19.95 -7.52
CA SER A 137 -4.11 -21.05 -8.14
C SER A 137 -5.40 -20.59 -8.83
N GLN A 138 -6.04 -19.55 -8.30
CA GLN A 138 -7.31 -19.04 -8.84
C GLN A 138 -7.12 -18.09 -10.04
N HIS A 139 -5.94 -17.48 -10.18
CA HIS A 139 -5.75 -16.40 -11.13
C HIS A 139 -4.44 -16.50 -11.94
N GLY A 140 -3.59 -17.48 -11.64
CA GLY A 140 -2.40 -17.83 -12.41
C GLY A 140 -2.77 -18.71 -13.58
N SER A 141 -3.15 -18.11 -14.70
CA SER A 141 -3.10 -18.71 -16.03
C SER A 141 -2.80 -17.64 -17.07
#